data_AF-A0A935U2N6-F1
#
_entry.id   AF-A0A935U2N6-F1
#
_cell.length_a   1.000
_cell.length_b   1.000
_cell.length_c   1.000
_cell.angle_alpha   90.00
_cell.angle_beta   90.00
_cell.angle_gamma   90.00
#
_symmetry.space_group_name_H-M   'P 1'
#
loop_
_entity.id
_entity.type
_entity.pdbx_description
1 polymer ?
#
loop_
_entity_poly.entity_id
_entity_poly.type
_entity_poly.pdbx_seq_one_letter_code
_entity_poly.pdbx_strand_id
1 'polypeptide(L)'
;MTIEARWGTRFELSAGRGRILDRAGHEVARLDGERAWLRGAPGHELSLEPAPAPHPIFGPALRLVSAGRPCTVMGAVEWAAPTTIPPVAEPGALPAHTGTALLNLISACAVAAGVARVQYRGPYPTPALYASLAQCFVPLGDEATFTAGAADLLLAPRMVASAVAFTPAPFERWWPAPRVGVQARQRIERVFIDGAAFDSSGAAVRRLVAAEDDPGLLRAELWFGDARWAVVAELSDEGAPLRGPLALPVLDDPIVGQEVPAPLRRALAELIVDGAPAPLAPLLPRVLERATIRWGDAGLHAARATDEGALLHAALWLTLRPHGGARLALAMAEALTPWAVAAAVRAAAP
;
A
#
# COMPACT_ATOMS: atom_id res chain seq x y z
N MET A 1 27.51 6.94 -7.41
CA MET A 1 26.76 8.16 -7.76
C MET A 1 26.19 8.76 -6.50
N THR A 2 26.28 10.07 -6.33
CA THR A 2 25.62 10.79 -5.23
C THR A 2 24.48 11.61 -5.81
N ILE A 3 23.25 11.34 -5.37
CA ILE A 3 22.09 12.16 -5.70
C ILE A 3 21.67 12.88 -4.43
N GLU A 4 21.63 14.20 -4.48
CA GLU A 4 20.95 15.00 -3.47
C GLU A 4 19.55 15.32 -3.99
N ALA A 5 18.55 14.85 -3.25
CA ALA A 5 17.15 15.05 -3.60
C ALA A 5 16.63 16.35 -2.98
N ARG A 6 15.51 16.84 -3.53
CA ARG A 6 14.93 18.16 -3.24
C ARG A 6 14.75 18.46 -1.75
N TRP A 7 14.38 17.46 -0.97
CA TRP A 7 14.01 17.57 0.44
C TRP A 7 15.13 17.12 1.39
N GLY A 8 16.38 17.03 0.89
CA GLY A 8 17.59 16.81 1.66
C GLY A 8 18.04 15.34 1.80
N THR A 9 17.30 14.37 1.26
CA THR A 9 17.74 12.96 1.23
C THR A 9 18.93 12.82 0.28
N ARG A 10 19.97 12.11 0.72
CA ARG A 10 21.15 11.80 -0.09
C ARG A 10 21.23 10.31 -0.40
N PHE A 11 21.32 9.98 -1.68
CA PHE A 11 21.53 8.63 -2.17
C PHE A 11 22.99 8.48 -2.59
N GLU A 12 23.78 7.76 -1.80
CA GLU A 12 25.20 7.50 -2.02
C GLU A 12 25.37 6.04 -2.45
N LEU A 13 25.00 5.71 -3.69
CA LEU A 13 24.92 4.33 -4.19
C LEU A 13 25.87 4.11 -5.37
N SER A 14 26.56 2.98 -5.39
CA SER A 14 27.48 2.59 -6.47
C SER A 14 27.66 1.08 -6.53
N ALA A 15 27.38 0.47 -7.69
CA ALA A 15 27.74 -0.91 -8.02
C ALA A 15 27.49 -1.93 -6.88
N GLY A 16 26.24 -2.03 -6.41
CA GLY A 16 25.87 -2.99 -5.37
C GLY A 16 26.36 -2.64 -3.96
N ARG A 17 26.80 -1.41 -3.71
CA ARG A 17 27.19 -0.90 -2.39
C ARG A 17 26.72 0.54 -2.19
N GLY A 18 26.60 0.94 -0.93
CA GLY A 18 26.36 2.34 -0.57
C GLY A 18 25.32 2.51 0.52
N ARG A 19 24.78 3.72 0.64
CA ARG A 19 23.81 4.08 1.68
C ARG A 19 22.86 5.18 1.23
N ILE A 20 21.76 5.30 1.95
CA ILE A 20 20.79 6.38 1.83
C ILE A 20 20.76 7.10 3.17
N LEU A 21 20.95 8.42 3.13
CA LEU A 21 20.90 9.29 4.30
C LEU A 21 19.63 10.14 4.24
N ASP A 22 18.91 10.26 5.34
CA ASP A 22 17.80 11.20 5.46
C ASP A 22 18.30 12.66 5.49
N ARG A 23 17.36 13.60 5.52
CA ARG A 23 17.66 15.05 5.57
C ARG A 23 18.43 15.51 6.80
N ALA A 24 18.42 14.73 7.87
CA ALA A 24 19.20 15.00 9.08
C ALA A 24 20.58 14.33 9.03
N GLY A 25 20.88 13.61 7.95
CA GLY A 25 22.13 12.89 7.74
C GLY A 25 22.17 11.51 8.39
N HIS A 26 21.05 11.00 8.92
CA HIS A 26 21.01 9.66 9.47
C HIS A 26 20.90 8.60 8.38
N GLU A 27 21.61 7.50 8.55
CA GLU A 27 21.49 6.35 7.66
C GLU A 27 20.10 5.71 7.79
N VAL A 28 19.39 5.58 6.67
CA VAL A 28 18.07 4.93 6.58
C VAL A 28 18.06 3.72 5.66
N ALA A 29 19.14 3.51 4.90
CA ALA A 29 19.43 2.27 4.23
C ALA A 29 20.94 2.12 3.98
N ARG A 30 21.41 0.88 3.93
CA ARG A 30 22.77 0.50 3.58
C ARG A 30 22.75 -0.76 2.74
N LEU A 31 23.62 -0.81 1.76
CA LEU A 31 23.81 -1.92 0.85
C LEU A 31 25.30 -2.30 0.83
N ASP A 32 25.59 -3.58 0.98
CA ASP A 32 26.93 -4.13 0.94
C ASP A 32 26.92 -5.50 0.22
N GLY A 33 27.06 -5.47 -1.10
CA GLY A 33 26.95 -6.65 -1.95
C GLY A 33 25.52 -7.19 -1.93
N GLU A 34 25.36 -8.44 -1.51
CA GLU A 34 24.06 -9.10 -1.40
C GLU A 34 23.31 -8.79 -0.11
N ARG A 35 23.96 -8.10 0.84
CA ARG A 35 23.36 -7.73 2.13
C ARG A 35 22.86 -6.31 2.09
N ALA A 36 21.72 -6.09 2.71
CA ALA A 36 21.20 -4.75 2.91
C ALA A 36 20.61 -4.59 4.31
N TRP A 37 20.56 -3.37 4.79
CA TRP A 37 19.80 -2.97 5.97
C TRP A 37 19.00 -1.73 5.61
N LEU A 38 17.78 -1.61 6.13
CA LEU A 38 16.94 -0.45 5.91
C LEU A 38 16.02 -0.20 7.10
N ARG A 39 15.69 1.08 7.28
CA ARG A 39 14.75 1.56 8.29
C ARG A 39 13.39 1.85 7.66
N GLY A 40 12.34 1.26 8.22
CA GLY A 40 10.95 1.56 7.91
C GLY A 40 10.43 2.73 8.74
N ALA A 41 9.25 2.57 9.34
CA ALA A 41 8.76 3.49 10.37
C ALA A 41 9.63 3.43 11.66
N PRO A 42 9.54 4.43 12.56
CA PRO A 42 10.22 4.40 13.85
C PRO A 42 10.04 3.07 14.57
N GLY A 43 11.16 2.44 14.95
CA GLY A 43 11.18 1.13 15.62
C GLY A 43 11.09 -0.08 14.67
N HIS A 44 10.98 0.11 13.36
CA HIS A 44 10.92 -0.97 12.37
C HIS A 44 12.13 -0.94 11.45
N GLU A 45 12.87 -2.05 11.45
CA GLU A 45 14.06 -2.23 10.62
C GLU A 45 14.01 -3.59 9.92
N LEU A 46 14.70 -3.68 8.79
CA LEU A 46 14.76 -4.88 7.97
C LEU A 46 16.20 -5.08 7.49
N SER A 47 16.71 -6.28 7.70
CA SER A 47 17.98 -6.73 7.13
C SER A 47 17.72 -7.79 6.06
N LEU A 48 18.53 -7.76 5.02
CA LEU A 48 18.54 -8.74 3.94
C LEU A 48 19.84 -9.51 4.02
N GLU A 49 19.73 -10.83 3.99
CA GLU A 49 20.85 -11.75 4.06
C GLU A 49 20.69 -12.82 2.98
N PRO A 50 21.77 -13.39 2.42
CA PRO A 50 21.67 -14.56 1.56
C PRO A 50 20.91 -15.69 2.26
N ALA A 51 19.91 -16.27 1.57
CA ALA A 51 19.20 -17.42 2.12
C ALA A 51 20.12 -18.66 2.14
N PRO A 52 20.02 -19.52 3.18
CA PRO A 52 20.88 -20.70 3.30
C PRO A 52 20.56 -21.78 2.25
N ALA A 53 19.38 -21.73 1.64
CA ALA A 53 18.95 -22.64 0.58
C ALA A 53 18.10 -21.90 -0.46
N PRO A 54 18.09 -22.36 -1.73
CA PRO A 54 17.20 -21.83 -2.75
C PRO A 54 15.72 -22.00 -2.39
N HIS A 55 14.90 -21.00 -2.74
CA HIS A 55 13.45 -21.09 -2.61
C HIS A 55 12.87 -21.94 -3.76
N PRO A 56 11.86 -22.81 -3.52
CA PRO A 56 11.31 -23.69 -4.55
C PRO A 56 10.80 -22.98 -5.81
N ILE A 57 10.33 -21.75 -5.67
CA ILE A 57 9.81 -20.95 -6.79
C ILE A 57 10.83 -19.88 -7.25
N PHE A 58 11.57 -19.27 -6.31
CA PHE A 58 12.40 -18.09 -6.64
C PHE A 58 13.82 -18.47 -7.05
N GLY A 59 14.25 -19.70 -6.76
CA GLY A 59 15.65 -20.11 -6.89
C GLY A 59 16.50 -19.36 -5.84
N PRO A 60 17.62 -18.74 -6.23
CA PRO A 60 18.40 -17.89 -5.33
C PRO A 60 17.52 -16.83 -4.65
N ALA A 61 17.62 -16.77 -3.32
CA ALA A 61 16.75 -15.94 -2.50
C ALA A 61 17.54 -15.21 -1.42
N LEU A 62 16.97 -14.10 -0.97
CA LEU A 62 17.39 -13.36 0.21
C LEU A 62 16.39 -13.64 1.33
N ARG A 63 16.91 -13.89 2.52
CA ARG A 63 16.14 -13.95 3.76
C ARG A 63 15.96 -12.53 4.28
N LEU A 64 14.73 -12.17 4.61
CA LEU A 64 14.44 -10.90 5.26
C LEU A 64 14.28 -11.13 6.76
N VAL A 65 15.01 -10.34 7.55
CA VAL A 65 15.16 -10.48 8.99
C VAL A 65 14.74 -9.19 9.67
N SER A 66 13.84 -9.29 10.64
CA SER A 66 13.40 -8.18 11.49
C SER A 66 13.58 -8.56 12.95
N ALA A 67 14.15 -7.65 13.74
CA ALA A 67 14.46 -7.90 15.16
C ALA A 67 15.22 -9.23 15.40
N GLY A 68 16.15 -9.56 14.50
CA GLY A 68 16.96 -10.79 14.56
C GLY A 68 16.21 -12.08 14.19
N ARG A 69 14.94 -11.99 13.77
CA ARG A 69 14.12 -13.15 13.38
C ARG A 69 13.77 -13.11 11.88
N PRO A 70 13.91 -14.23 11.15
CA PRO A 70 13.42 -14.31 9.78
C PRO A 70 11.90 -14.07 9.74
N CYS A 71 11.44 -13.17 8.85
CA CYS A 71 10.01 -12.92 8.66
C CYS A 71 9.49 -13.47 7.32
N THR A 72 10.28 -13.39 6.25
CA THR A 72 9.93 -13.95 4.94
C THR A 72 11.16 -14.07 4.03
N VAL A 73 10.96 -14.42 2.76
CA VAL A 73 12.01 -14.52 1.73
C VAL A 73 11.64 -13.71 0.49
N MET A 74 12.67 -13.25 -0.22
CA MET A 74 12.59 -12.47 -1.46
C MET A 74 13.48 -13.12 -2.53
N GLY A 75 13.12 -13.02 -3.81
CA GLY A 75 14.04 -13.40 -4.89
C GLY A 75 15.30 -12.53 -4.93
N ALA A 76 16.44 -13.07 -5.37
CA ALA A 76 17.69 -12.32 -5.45
C ALA A 76 17.60 -11.07 -6.36
N VAL A 77 18.45 -10.08 -6.09
CA VAL A 77 18.54 -8.81 -6.84
C VAL A 77 19.98 -8.63 -7.32
N GLU A 78 20.14 -8.33 -8.62
CA GLU A 78 21.41 -7.82 -9.16
C GLU A 78 21.55 -6.35 -8.77
N TRP A 79 22.09 -6.09 -7.58
CA TRP A 79 22.13 -4.75 -7.00
C TRP A 79 22.99 -3.75 -7.78
N ALA A 80 23.95 -4.23 -8.59
CA ALA A 80 24.78 -3.33 -9.39
C ALA A 80 24.02 -2.73 -10.58
N ALA A 81 22.99 -3.43 -11.09
CA ALA A 81 22.16 -2.98 -12.20
C ALA A 81 20.79 -3.69 -12.16
N PRO A 82 19.90 -3.33 -11.21
CA PRO A 82 18.66 -4.07 -11.03
C PRO A 82 17.71 -3.80 -12.20
N THR A 83 17.49 -4.82 -13.04
CA THR A 83 16.51 -4.78 -14.15
C THR A 83 15.19 -5.46 -13.80
N THR A 84 15.12 -6.13 -12.66
CA THR A 84 13.93 -6.87 -12.21
C THR A 84 13.56 -6.51 -10.78
N ILE A 85 12.27 -6.36 -10.52
CA ILE A 85 11.71 -6.27 -9.17
C ILE A 85 11.39 -7.71 -8.73
N PRO A 86 12.05 -8.22 -7.67
CA PRO A 86 11.85 -9.60 -7.21
C PRO A 86 10.52 -9.77 -6.46
N PRO A 87 10.01 -11.00 -6.34
CA PRO A 87 8.86 -11.32 -5.52
C PRO A 87 9.26 -11.41 -4.04
N VAL A 88 8.27 -11.24 -3.16
CA VAL A 88 8.34 -11.53 -1.73
C VAL A 88 7.30 -12.60 -1.44
N ALA A 89 7.67 -13.65 -0.70
CA ALA A 89 6.77 -14.78 -0.43
C ALA A 89 5.57 -14.37 0.42
N GLU A 90 5.82 -13.65 1.52
CA GLU A 90 4.78 -13.19 2.45
C GLU A 90 4.94 -11.68 2.71
N PRO A 91 4.50 -10.81 1.79
CA PRO A 91 4.65 -9.37 1.94
C PRO A 91 4.01 -8.82 3.23
N GLY A 92 2.93 -9.45 3.71
CA GLY A 92 2.25 -9.08 4.96
C GLY A 92 3.03 -9.39 6.24
N ALA A 93 4.07 -10.24 6.17
CA ALA A 93 4.97 -10.51 7.29
C ALA A 93 6.06 -9.42 7.46
N LEU A 94 6.16 -8.49 6.51
CA LEU A 94 7.12 -7.40 6.59
C LEU A 94 6.70 -6.38 7.65
N PRO A 95 7.65 -5.86 8.46
CA PRO A 95 7.37 -4.76 9.37
C PRO A 95 6.88 -3.51 8.63
N ALA A 96 6.14 -2.66 9.33
CA ALA A 96 5.52 -1.47 8.77
C ALA A 96 6.52 -0.61 7.96
N HIS A 97 6.11 -0.23 6.75
CA HIS A 97 6.88 0.59 5.79
C HIS A 97 8.19 0.00 5.27
N THR A 98 8.62 -1.19 5.73
CA THR A 98 9.88 -1.77 5.27
C THR A 98 9.80 -2.31 3.84
N GLY A 99 8.63 -2.81 3.41
CA GLY A 99 8.39 -3.22 2.02
C GLY A 99 8.57 -2.07 1.02
N THR A 100 7.94 -0.91 1.28
CA THR A 100 8.14 0.28 0.43
C THR A 100 9.57 0.81 0.53
N ALA A 101 10.20 0.75 1.71
CA ALA A 101 11.60 1.15 1.85
C ALA A 101 12.56 0.27 1.04
N LEU A 102 12.28 -1.04 0.94
CA LEU A 102 13.02 -1.99 0.11
C LEU A 102 12.83 -1.70 -1.39
N LEU A 103 11.58 -1.50 -1.83
CA LEU A 103 11.28 -1.11 -3.21
C LEU A 103 11.95 0.23 -3.58
N ASN A 104 12.00 1.18 -2.65
CA ASN A 104 12.69 2.46 -2.85
C ASN A 104 14.21 2.30 -2.98
N LEU A 105 14.82 1.37 -2.21
CA LEU A 105 16.24 1.04 -2.34
C LEU A 105 16.54 0.44 -3.72
N ILE A 106 15.72 -0.51 -4.19
CA ILE A 106 15.85 -1.10 -5.53
C ILE A 106 15.74 -0.01 -6.61
N SER A 107 14.74 0.87 -6.49
CA SER A 107 14.54 2.00 -7.38
C SER A 107 15.75 2.95 -7.41
N ALA A 108 16.29 3.30 -6.24
CA ALA A 108 17.48 4.14 -6.13
C ALA A 108 18.73 3.48 -6.73
N CYS A 109 18.92 2.17 -6.54
CA CYS A 109 20.01 1.42 -7.18
C CYS A 109 19.86 1.40 -8.72
N ALA A 110 18.64 1.22 -9.22
CA ALA A 110 18.36 1.25 -10.65
C ALA A 110 18.72 2.62 -11.27
N VAL A 111 18.31 3.73 -10.62
CA VAL A 111 18.68 5.08 -11.04
C VAL A 111 20.20 5.27 -10.99
N ALA A 112 20.86 4.85 -9.92
CA ALA A 112 22.31 4.95 -9.78
C ALA A 112 23.09 4.17 -10.85
N ALA A 113 22.51 3.08 -11.36
CA ALA A 113 23.06 2.27 -12.43
C ALA A 113 22.66 2.72 -13.84
N GLY A 114 21.82 3.77 -13.98
CA GLY A 114 21.31 4.22 -15.28
C GLY A 114 20.28 3.27 -15.91
N VAL A 115 19.65 2.39 -15.12
CA VAL A 115 18.61 1.48 -15.61
C VAL A 115 17.32 2.26 -15.85
N ALA A 116 16.92 2.40 -17.11
CA ALA A 116 15.73 3.15 -17.48
C ALA A 116 14.42 2.42 -17.18
N ARG A 117 14.43 1.08 -17.18
CA ARG A 117 13.23 0.25 -17.04
C ARG A 117 13.50 -0.99 -16.22
N VAL A 118 12.57 -1.31 -15.34
CA VAL A 118 12.53 -2.56 -14.57
C VAL A 118 11.20 -3.27 -14.78
N GLN A 119 11.18 -4.58 -14.61
CA GLN A 119 9.96 -5.38 -14.68
C GLN A 119 9.76 -6.18 -13.40
N TYR A 120 8.54 -6.28 -12.91
CA TYR A 120 8.21 -7.25 -11.89
C TYR A 120 8.38 -8.66 -12.46
N ARG A 121 9.11 -9.51 -11.76
CA ARG A 121 9.23 -10.92 -12.10
C ARG A 121 8.80 -11.75 -10.91
N GLY A 122 7.63 -12.35 -11.00
CA GLY A 122 7.11 -13.14 -9.89
C GLY A 122 5.72 -13.72 -10.17
N PRO A 123 5.26 -14.62 -9.30
CA PRO A 123 4.00 -15.32 -9.50
C PRO A 123 2.77 -14.49 -9.10
N TYR A 124 2.92 -13.30 -8.50
CA TYR A 124 1.82 -12.59 -7.83
C TYR A 124 1.62 -11.14 -8.31
N PRO A 125 1.25 -10.90 -9.57
CA PRO A 125 0.94 -9.55 -10.03
C PRO A 125 -0.47 -9.12 -9.57
N THR A 126 -0.57 -8.64 -8.33
CA THR A 126 -1.85 -8.22 -7.71
C THR A 126 -2.08 -6.71 -7.80
N PRO A 127 -3.33 -6.22 -7.72
CA PRO A 127 -3.63 -4.79 -7.57
C PRO A 127 -2.86 -4.12 -6.43
N ALA A 128 -2.80 -4.78 -5.26
CA ALA A 128 -2.08 -4.27 -4.10
C ALA A 128 -0.57 -4.14 -4.35
N LEU A 129 0.03 -5.08 -5.09
CA LEU A 129 1.41 -4.97 -5.53
C LEU A 129 1.59 -3.83 -6.52
N TYR A 130 0.73 -3.71 -7.54
CA TYR A 130 0.79 -2.61 -8.50
C TYR A 130 0.76 -1.24 -7.81
N ALA A 131 -0.17 -1.04 -6.87
CA ALA A 131 -0.27 0.17 -6.07
C ALA A 131 0.98 0.43 -5.21
N SER A 132 1.63 -0.64 -4.69
CA SER A 132 2.89 -0.53 -3.93
C SER A 132 4.08 -0.18 -4.83
N LEU A 133 4.15 -0.76 -6.03
CA LEU A 133 5.18 -0.45 -7.03
C LEU A 133 5.05 0.99 -7.52
N ALA A 134 3.83 1.46 -7.76
CA ALA A 134 3.56 2.84 -8.21
C ALA A 134 4.06 3.91 -7.22
N GLN A 135 4.37 3.54 -5.96
CA GLN A 135 4.97 4.44 -4.97
C GLN A 135 6.45 4.71 -5.24
N CYS A 136 7.17 3.72 -5.77
CA CYS A 136 8.63 3.76 -5.95
C CYS A 136 9.05 3.82 -7.43
N PHE A 137 8.10 3.59 -8.33
CA PHE A 137 8.31 3.51 -9.77
C PHE A 137 7.13 4.15 -10.51
N VAL A 138 7.39 4.68 -11.70
CA VAL A 138 6.35 5.15 -12.62
C VAL A 138 5.94 4.00 -13.54
N PRO A 139 4.68 3.52 -13.50
CA PRO A 139 4.24 2.43 -14.35
C PRO A 139 4.15 2.87 -15.83
N LEU A 140 4.59 2.00 -16.74
CA LEU A 140 4.47 2.17 -18.20
C LEU A 140 3.33 1.31 -18.75
N GLY A 141 2.19 1.33 -18.07
CA GLY A 141 1.00 0.52 -18.32
C GLY A 141 0.01 0.64 -17.17
N ASP A 142 -1.21 0.13 -17.34
CA ASP A 142 -2.25 0.19 -16.31
C ASP A 142 -2.28 -1.05 -15.41
N GLU A 143 -3.07 -0.97 -14.33
CA GLU A 143 -3.26 -2.05 -13.36
C GLU A 143 -3.90 -3.29 -14.01
N ALA A 144 -4.83 -3.10 -14.94
CA ALA A 144 -5.52 -4.19 -15.63
C ALA A 144 -4.52 -5.05 -16.44
N THR A 145 -3.61 -4.39 -17.16
CA THR A 145 -2.53 -5.05 -17.90
C THR A 145 -1.55 -5.74 -16.96
N PHE A 146 -1.24 -5.12 -15.82
CA PHE A 146 -0.34 -5.72 -14.82
C PHE A 146 -0.92 -7.02 -14.24
N THR A 147 -2.21 -7.01 -13.93
CA THR A 147 -2.93 -8.10 -13.23
C THR A 147 -3.52 -9.15 -14.18
N ALA A 148 -3.36 -8.97 -15.50
CA ALA A 148 -3.83 -9.93 -16.49
C ALA A 148 -3.22 -11.32 -16.25
N GLY A 149 -4.09 -12.34 -16.12
CA GLY A 149 -3.67 -13.72 -15.86
C GLY A 149 -3.13 -13.98 -14.44
N ALA A 150 -3.26 -13.04 -13.50
CA ALA A 150 -2.78 -13.21 -12.12
C ALA A 150 -3.35 -14.46 -11.44
N ALA A 151 -4.60 -14.80 -11.75
CA ALA A 151 -5.25 -15.96 -11.14
C ALA A 151 -4.72 -17.30 -11.67
N ASP A 152 -4.33 -17.38 -12.95
CA ASP A 152 -3.66 -18.57 -13.49
C ASP A 152 -2.25 -18.73 -12.89
N LEU A 153 -1.56 -17.61 -12.66
CA LEU A 153 -0.24 -17.59 -12.02
C LEU A 153 -0.29 -17.97 -10.53
N LEU A 154 -1.38 -17.63 -9.84
CA LEU A 154 -1.65 -18.09 -8.47
C LEU A 154 -1.79 -19.62 -8.40
N LEU A 155 -2.40 -20.24 -9.41
CA LEU A 155 -2.63 -21.69 -9.48
C LEU A 155 -1.43 -22.48 -10.04
N ALA A 156 -0.54 -21.83 -10.79
CA ALA A 156 0.69 -22.41 -11.32
C ALA A 156 1.89 -21.51 -10.96
N PRO A 157 2.42 -21.60 -9.73
CA PRO A 157 3.38 -20.63 -9.21
C PRO A 157 4.75 -20.76 -9.87
N ARG A 158 4.95 -20.01 -10.96
CA ARG A 158 6.21 -19.89 -11.68
C ARG A 158 6.63 -18.44 -11.79
N MET A 159 7.93 -18.21 -11.96
CA MET A 159 8.51 -16.88 -12.15
C MET A 159 8.23 -16.38 -13.57
N VAL A 160 7.29 -15.44 -13.71
CA VAL A 160 6.95 -14.80 -14.99
C VAL A 160 7.22 -13.30 -14.90
N ALA A 161 7.75 -12.72 -15.98
CA ALA A 161 7.85 -11.27 -16.10
C ALA A 161 6.47 -10.68 -16.37
N SER A 162 6.09 -9.64 -15.62
CA SER A 162 4.86 -8.89 -15.88
C SER A 162 4.93 -8.18 -17.24
N ALA A 163 3.78 -8.03 -17.88
CA ALA A 163 3.63 -7.27 -19.13
C ALA A 163 3.89 -5.76 -18.94
N VAL A 164 3.81 -5.25 -17.70
CA VAL A 164 4.05 -3.84 -17.39
C VAL A 164 5.49 -3.63 -16.95
N ALA A 165 6.19 -2.75 -17.66
CA ALA A 165 7.47 -2.21 -17.24
C ALA A 165 7.27 -0.96 -16.37
N PHE A 166 8.28 -0.64 -15.58
CA PHE A 166 8.26 0.50 -14.67
C PHE A 166 9.55 1.31 -14.81
N THR A 167 9.44 2.63 -14.73
CA THR A 167 10.59 3.55 -14.67
C THR A 167 10.95 3.78 -13.20
N PRO A 168 12.20 3.55 -12.76
CA PRO A 168 12.65 3.88 -11.41
C PRO A 168 12.40 5.35 -11.05
N ALA A 169 11.74 5.58 -9.93
CA ALA A 169 11.42 6.92 -9.42
C ALA A 169 11.49 6.93 -7.88
N PRO A 170 12.69 6.85 -7.29
CA PRO A 170 12.85 6.81 -5.85
C PRO A 170 12.30 8.09 -5.20
N PHE A 171 11.80 7.94 -3.98
CA PHE A 171 11.25 9.03 -3.17
C PHE A 171 12.09 9.29 -1.91
N GLU A 172 11.88 10.47 -1.36
CA GLU A 172 12.38 10.91 -0.08
C GLU A 172 11.37 10.59 1.01
N ARG A 173 11.86 10.19 2.19
CA ARG A 173 11.02 9.92 3.34
C ARG A 173 11.63 10.40 4.63
N TRP A 174 10.79 10.89 5.53
CA TRP A 174 11.19 11.31 6.86
C TRP A 174 10.00 11.23 7.83
N TRP A 175 10.30 11.31 9.11
CA TRP A 175 9.32 11.26 10.20
C TRP A 175 9.46 12.52 11.05
N PRO A 176 8.70 13.59 10.74
CA PRO A 176 8.75 14.83 11.50
C PRO A 176 8.17 14.69 12.92
N ALA A 177 7.40 13.63 13.18
CA ALA A 177 6.93 13.25 14.50
C ALA A 177 6.73 11.72 14.58
N PRO A 178 6.66 11.11 15.78
CA PRO A 178 6.53 9.65 15.91
C PRO A 178 5.35 9.02 15.16
N ARG A 179 4.23 9.76 15.07
CA ARG A 179 2.96 9.31 14.45
C ARG A 179 2.77 9.85 13.02
N VAL A 180 3.73 10.63 12.52
CA VAL A 180 3.64 11.32 11.23
C VAL A 180 4.84 10.91 10.37
N GLY A 181 4.57 10.26 9.24
CA GLY A 181 5.57 9.96 8.21
C GLY A 181 5.26 10.73 6.94
N VAL A 182 6.28 11.10 6.16
CA VAL A 182 6.09 11.81 4.90
C VAL A 182 6.84 11.11 3.78
N GLN A 183 6.23 11.08 2.60
CA GLN A 183 6.84 10.67 1.34
C GLN A 183 6.73 11.79 0.32
N ALA A 184 7.85 12.15 -0.30
CA ALA A 184 7.92 13.22 -1.26
C ALA A 184 8.89 12.92 -2.41
N ARG A 185 8.58 13.51 -3.56
CA ARG A 185 9.53 13.67 -4.68
C ARG A 185 9.62 15.14 -5.01
N GLN A 186 8.92 15.60 -6.04
CA GLN A 186 8.85 17.03 -6.35
C GLN A 186 7.91 17.78 -5.41
N ARG A 187 6.92 17.09 -4.86
CA ARG A 187 6.00 17.57 -3.84
C ARG A 187 5.81 16.50 -2.78
N ILE A 188 5.16 16.84 -1.68
CA ILE A 188 4.63 15.83 -0.77
C ILE A 188 3.51 15.09 -1.51
N GLU A 189 3.68 13.78 -1.64
CA GLU A 189 2.75 12.93 -2.38
C GLU A 189 1.85 12.13 -1.45
N ARG A 190 2.39 11.80 -0.27
CA ARG A 190 1.72 11.03 0.75
C ARG A 190 2.21 11.40 2.15
N VAL A 191 1.28 11.43 3.09
CA VAL A 191 1.59 11.48 4.52
C VAL A 191 0.98 10.25 5.22
N PHE A 192 1.64 9.78 6.27
CA PHE A 192 1.15 8.70 7.11
C PHE A 192 0.81 9.27 8.47
N ILE A 193 -0.45 9.13 8.88
CA ILE A 193 -0.91 9.52 10.22
C ILE A 193 -1.36 8.25 10.92
N ASP A 194 -0.73 7.90 12.04
CA ASP A 194 -1.00 6.65 12.76
C ASP A 194 -0.87 5.40 11.88
N GLY A 195 0.09 5.42 10.95
CA GLY A 195 0.32 4.35 9.98
C GLY A 195 -0.66 4.34 8.80
N ALA A 196 -1.72 5.16 8.80
CA ALA A 196 -2.65 5.29 7.69
C ALA A 196 -2.13 6.28 6.64
N ALA A 197 -2.08 5.83 5.38
CA ALA A 197 -1.67 6.65 4.23
C ALA A 197 -2.78 7.62 3.79
N PHE A 198 -2.42 8.89 3.58
CA PHE A 198 -3.22 9.92 2.93
C PHE A 198 -2.50 10.37 1.66
N ASP A 199 -3.18 10.25 0.52
CA ASP A 199 -2.59 10.37 -0.80
C ASP A 199 -3.07 11.62 -1.55
N SER A 200 -2.17 12.26 -2.28
CA SER A 200 -2.46 13.44 -3.09
C SER A 200 -3.24 13.16 -4.39
N SER A 201 -3.49 11.89 -4.73
CA SER A 201 -4.23 11.51 -5.94
C SER A 201 -5.75 11.71 -5.83
N GLY A 202 -6.28 11.89 -4.61
CA GLY A 202 -7.68 12.27 -4.38
C GLY A 202 -8.73 11.18 -4.62
N ALA A 203 -8.37 9.99 -5.12
CA ALA A 203 -9.34 8.93 -5.45
C ALA A 203 -9.77 8.07 -4.25
N ALA A 204 -9.03 8.08 -3.15
CA ALA A 204 -9.29 7.23 -1.99
C ALA A 204 -10.09 7.94 -0.89
N VAL A 205 -10.55 7.15 0.09
CA VAL A 205 -11.18 7.66 1.33
C VAL A 205 -10.23 8.54 2.16
N ARG A 206 -8.93 8.31 2.09
CA ARG A 206 -7.91 9.12 2.76
C ARG A 206 -7.21 9.99 1.72
N ARG A 207 -7.38 11.30 1.82
CA ARG A 207 -6.87 12.27 0.84
C ARG A 207 -5.89 13.22 1.51
N LEU A 208 -4.82 13.56 0.80
CA LEU A 208 -3.95 14.66 1.14
C LEU A 208 -4.28 15.83 0.21
N VAL A 209 -4.83 16.90 0.77
CA VAL A 209 -5.37 18.03 0.01
C VAL A 209 -4.68 19.31 0.43
N ALA A 210 -4.25 20.14 -0.52
CA ALA A 210 -3.79 21.49 -0.20
C ALA A 210 -5.00 22.36 0.18
N ALA A 211 -4.87 23.16 1.23
CA ALA A 211 -5.95 24.05 1.64
C ALA A 211 -6.15 25.15 0.58
N GLU A 212 -7.40 25.37 0.16
CA GLU A 212 -7.72 26.41 -0.83
C GLU A 212 -7.40 27.82 -0.34
N ASP A 213 -7.53 28.02 0.97
CA ASP A 213 -7.32 29.27 1.69
C ASP A 213 -5.85 29.55 2.03
N ASP A 214 -5.01 28.52 2.06
CA ASP A 214 -3.59 28.62 2.38
C ASP A 214 -2.78 27.54 1.62
N PRO A 215 -2.14 27.90 0.49
CA PRO A 215 -1.34 26.95 -0.28
C PRO A 215 -0.17 26.32 0.47
N GLY A 216 0.28 26.92 1.58
CA GLY A 216 1.32 26.37 2.47
C GLY A 216 0.79 25.31 3.45
N LEU A 217 -0.52 25.07 3.45
CA LEU A 217 -1.18 24.14 4.36
C LEU A 217 -1.66 22.89 3.62
N LEU A 218 -1.24 21.73 4.09
CA LEU A 218 -1.74 20.43 3.66
C LEU A 218 -2.68 19.85 4.72
N ARG A 219 -3.84 19.36 4.30
CA ARG A 219 -4.83 18.68 5.14
C ARG A 219 -4.84 17.19 4.81
N ALA A 220 -4.62 16.36 5.82
CA ALA A 220 -4.91 14.93 5.77
C ALA A 220 -6.39 14.75 6.10
N GLU A 221 -7.21 14.42 5.10
CA GLU A 221 -8.65 14.43 5.19
C GLU A 221 -9.26 13.05 4.95
N LEU A 222 -10.35 12.76 5.67
CA LEU A 222 -11.18 11.57 5.50
C LEU A 222 -12.43 11.95 4.71
N TRP A 223 -12.68 11.25 3.61
CA TRP A 223 -13.74 11.51 2.65
C TRP A 223 -14.60 10.27 2.42
N PHE A 224 -15.91 10.49 2.31
CA PHE A 224 -16.87 9.46 1.92
C PHE A 224 -17.71 9.98 0.74
N GLY A 225 -17.47 9.39 -0.43
CA GLY A 225 -17.84 9.95 -1.74
C GLY A 225 -17.30 11.37 -1.93
N ASP A 226 -18.21 12.32 -2.16
CA ASP A 226 -17.88 13.73 -2.45
C ASP A 226 -17.90 14.62 -1.21
N ALA A 227 -18.09 14.05 -0.02
CA ALA A 227 -18.16 14.79 1.23
C ALA A 227 -16.93 14.53 2.11
N ARG A 228 -16.30 15.62 2.56
CA ARG A 228 -15.28 15.56 3.62
C ARG A 228 -15.96 15.27 4.94
N TRP A 229 -15.58 14.16 5.56
CA TRP A 229 -16.06 13.75 6.88
C TRP A 229 -15.25 14.35 8.02
N ALA A 230 -13.91 14.35 7.89
CA ALA A 230 -13.03 14.84 8.94
C ALA A 230 -11.71 15.37 8.38
N VAL A 231 -11.12 16.35 9.08
CA VAL A 231 -9.70 16.67 8.97
C VAL A 231 -8.99 15.92 10.09
N VAL A 232 -8.04 15.05 9.72
CA VAL A 232 -7.29 14.19 10.64
C VAL A 232 -6.00 14.87 11.09
N ALA A 233 -5.35 15.62 10.22
CA ALA A 233 -4.18 16.42 10.56
C ALA A 233 -4.02 17.59 9.58
N GLU A 234 -3.33 18.62 10.04
CA GLU A 234 -2.88 19.74 9.23
C GLU A 234 -1.34 19.79 9.30
N LEU A 235 -0.71 19.94 8.15
CA LEU A 235 0.74 19.92 7.99
C LEU A 235 1.18 21.14 7.16
N SER A 236 2.42 21.59 7.34
CA SER A 236 3.03 22.54 6.40
C SER A 236 3.27 21.88 5.04
N ASP A 237 3.61 22.67 4.03
CA ASP A 237 4.02 22.22 2.71
C ASP A 237 5.39 21.52 2.70
N GLU A 238 6.16 21.62 3.79
CA GLU A 238 7.32 20.76 4.08
C GLU A 238 7.00 19.54 4.95
N GLY A 239 5.72 19.33 5.27
CA GLY A 239 5.20 18.13 5.92
C GLY A 239 5.37 18.12 7.43
N ALA A 240 5.74 19.25 8.05
CA ALA A 240 5.77 19.37 9.50
C ALA A 240 4.35 19.39 10.05
N PRO A 241 4.02 18.65 11.12
CA PRO A 241 2.68 18.70 11.69
C PRO A 241 2.43 20.08 12.33
N LEU A 242 1.38 20.76 11.88
CA LEU A 242 0.90 22.01 12.45
C LEU A 242 -0.22 21.75 13.46
N ARG A 243 -1.10 20.78 13.15
CA ARG A 243 -2.20 20.37 14.01
C ARG A 243 -2.52 18.88 13.85
N GLY A 244 -2.88 18.23 14.95
CA GLY A 244 -3.26 16.82 14.97
C GLY A 244 -2.11 15.85 15.31
N PRO A 245 -2.36 14.54 15.29
CA PRO A 245 -3.59 13.87 14.83
C PRO A 245 -4.81 14.27 15.66
N LEU A 246 -5.90 14.64 14.98
CA LEU A 246 -7.18 15.07 15.57
C LEU A 246 -8.08 13.87 15.81
N ALA A 247 -8.91 13.94 16.84
CA ALA A 247 -9.95 12.95 17.08
C ALA A 247 -11.00 12.98 15.95
N LEU A 248 -11.44 11.80 15.51
CA LEU A 248 -12.51 11.70 14.53
C LEU A 248 -13.86 12.11 15.14
N PRO A 249 -14.80 12.66 14.34
CA PRO A 249 -16.15 12.93 14.80
C PRO A 249 -16.83 11.67 15.36
N VAL A 250 -17.53 11.82 16.48
CA VAL A 250 -18.32 10.72 17.07
C VAL A 250 -19.49 10.39 16.15
N LEU A 251 -19.65 9.10 15.84
CA LEU A 251 -20.80 8.59 15.10
C LEU A 251 -21.96 8.31 16.05
N ASP A 252 -22.91 9.24 16.10
CA ASP A 252 -24.16 9.12 16.87
C ASP A 252 -25.36 9.09 15.93
N ASP A 253 -25.57 7.96 15.24
CA ASP A 253 -26.74 7.71 14.38
C ASP A 253 -27.28 6.30 14.64
N PRO A 254 -28.62 6.09 14.62
CA PRO A 254 -29.24 4.78 14.85
C PRO A 254 -28.77 3.64 13.93
N ILE A 255 -28.16 3.96 12.78
CA ILE A 255 -27.58 2.97 11.88
C ILE A 255 -26.37 2.26 12.49
N VAL A 256 -25.66 2.90 13.43
CA VAL A 256 -24.47 2.35 14.07
C VAL A 256 -24.83 1.07 14.84
N GLY A 257 -24.08 -0.01 14.59
CA GLY A 257 -24.33 -1.33 15.15
C GLY A 257 -25.33 -2.17 14.35
N GLN A 258 -26.11 -1.57 13.45
CA GLN A 258 -27.08 -2.30 12.62
C GLN A 258 -26.37 -3.17 11.59
N GLU A 259 -26.94 -4.33 11.31
CA GLU A 259 -26.48 -5.21 10.24
C GLU A 259 -26.98 -4.69 8.88
N VAL A 260 -26.14 -4.78 7.86
CA VAL A 260 -26.54 -4.51 6.47
C VAL A 260 -27.60 -5.53 6.07
N PRO A 261 -28.81 -5.14 5.65
CA PRO A 261 -29.88 -6.08 5.34
C PRO A 261 -29.50 -7.11 4.26
N ALA A 262 -29.96 -8.35 4.42
CA ALA A 262 -29.64 -9.45 3.48
C ALA A 262 -29.94 -9.14 1.99
N PRO A 263 -31.05 -8.47 1.61
CA PRO A 263 -31.28 -8.07 0.23
C PRO A 263 -30.19 -7.13 -0.32
N LEU A 264 -29.71 -6.20 0.51
CA LEU A 264 -28.63 -5.29 0.12
C LEU A 264 -27.29 -6.03 0.05
N ARG A 265 -27.01 -6.96 0.97
CA ARG A 265 -25.80 -7.81 0.87
C ARG A 265 -25.75 -8.62 -0.42
N ARG A 266 -26.90 -9.15 -0.87
CA ARG A 266 -26.99 -9.87 -2.15
C ARG A 266 -26.69 -8.95 -3.34
N ALA A 267 -27.27 -7.75 -3.36
CA ALA A 267 -26.99 -6.76 -4.42
C ALA A 267 -25.51 -6.31 -4.41
N LEU A 268 -24.90 -6.13 -3.24
CA LEU A 268 -23.47 -5.84 -3.12
C LEU A 268 -22.61 -6.98 -3.64
N ALA A 269 -23.03 -8.23 -3.44
CA ALA A 269 -22.32 -9.38 -3.98
C ALA A 269 -22.28 -9.38 -5.50
N GLU A 270 -23.38 -9.01 -6.16
CA GLU A 270 -23.42 -8.87 -7.63
C GLU A 270 -22.42 -7.80 -8.11
N LEU A 271 -22.39 -6.63 -7.45
CA LEU A 271 -21.44 -5.55 -7.78
C LEU A 271 -19.98 -5.95 -7.55
N ILE A 272 -19.68 -6.62 -6.44
CA ILE A 272 -18.32 -7.05 -6.10
C ILE A 272 -17.84 -8.15 -7.05
N VAL A 273 -18.72 -9.06 -7.46
CA VAL A 273 -18.40 -10.14 -8.41
C VAL A 273 -18.03 -9.59 -9.78
N ASP A 274 -18.75 -8.56 -10.27
CA ASP A 274 -18.48 -7.95 -11.58
C ASP A 274 -17.06 -7.38 -11.69
N GLY A 275 -16.52 -6.85 -10.58
CA GLY A 275 -15.16 -6.34 -10.50
C GLY A 275 -14.09 -7.36 -10.08
N ALA A 276 -14.47 -8.62 -9.82
CA ALA A 276 -13.55 -9.60 -9.24
C ALA A 276 -12.81 -10.45 -10.30
N PRO A 277 -11.60 -10.94 -9.99
CA PRO A 277 -10.92 -11.92 -10.84
C PRO A 277 -11.77 -13.18 -11.04
N ALA A 278 -11.85 -13.66 -12.29
CA ALA A 278 -12.77 -14.75 -12.66
C ALA A 278 -12.68 -16.01 -11.77
N PRO A 279 -11.51 -16.45 -11.27
CA PRO A 279 -11.46 -17.62 -10.39
C PRO A 279 -12.01 -17.40 -8.97
N LEU A 280 -12.09 -16.15 -8.50
CA LEU A 280 -12.67 -15.81 -7.19
C LEU A 280 -14.16 -15.49 -7.28
N ALA A 281 -14.65 -15.10 -8.46
CA ALA A 281 -16.05 -14.76 -8.70
C ALA A 281 -17.06 -15.79 -8.14
N PRO A 282 -16.87 -17.12 -8.28
CA PRO A 282 -17.80 -18.11 -7.73
C PRO A 282 -17.82 -18.19 -6.19
N LEU A 283 -16.75 -17.74 -5.53
CA LEU A 283 -16.60 -17.79 -4.07
C LEU A 283 -17.20 -16.58 -3.37
N LEU A 284 -17.17 -15.42 -4.02
CA LEU A 284 -17.56 -14.13 -3.42
C LEU A 284 -19.01 -14.08 -2.91
N PRO A 285 -20.03 -14.59 -3.64
CA PRO A 285 -21.40 -14.62 -3.12
C PRO A 285 -21.51 -15.41 -1.81
N ARG A 286 -20.80 -16.55 -1.71
CA ARG A 286 -20.82 -17.40 -0.51
C ARG A 286 -20.15 -16.72 0.68
N VAL A 287 -19.06 -15.99 0.44
CA VAL A 287 -18.36 -15.20 1.45
C VAL A 287 -19.27 -14.11 2.00
N LEU A 288 -19.91 -13.34 1.10
CA LEU A 288 -20.76 -12.20 1.47
C LEU A 288 -22.07 -12.63 2.13
N GLU A 289 -22.63 -13.77 1.75
CA GLU A 289 -23.84 -14.32 2.36
C GLU A 289 -23.60 -14.77 3.81
N ARG A 290 -22.43 -15.36 4.09
CA ARG A 290 -22.08 -15.90 5.42
C ARG A 290 -21.54 -14.84 6.39
N ALA A 291 -21.06 -13.72 5.88
CA ALA A 291 -20.41 -12.71 6.69
C ALA A 291 -21.41 -11.81 7.41
N THR A 292 -21.10 -11.49 8.67
CA THR A 292 -21.76 -10.44 9.40
C THR A 292 -21.19 -9.09 8.96
N ILE A 293 -21.96 -8.34 8.17
CA ILE A 293 -21.59 -6.98 7.73
C ILE A 293 -22.41 -5.98 8.55
N ARG A 294 -21.73 -5.18 9.39
CA ARG A 294 -22.38 -4.18 10.25
C ARG A 294 -21.91 -2.77 9.92
N TRP A 295 -22.74 -1.79 10.23
CA TRP A 295 -22.36 -0.39 10.24
C TRP A 295 -21.68 -0.03 11.57
N GLY A 296 -20.64 0.81 11.52
CA GLY A 296 -20.04 1.36 12.73
C GLY A 296 -18.86 2.27 12.46
N ASP A 297 -17.96 2.38 13.44
CA ASP A 297 -16.74 3.16 13.31
C ASP A 297 -15.58 2.29 12.80
N ALA A 298 -15.25 2.43 11.51
CA ALA A 298 -14.09 1.76 10.91
C ALA A 298 -12.81 2.61 10.99
N GLY A 299 -12.81 3.70 11.76
CA GLY A 299 -11.71 4.63 11.95
C GLY A 299 -11.33 5.33 10.64
N LEU A 300 -10.09 5.16 10.21
CA LEU A 300 -9.57 5.80 8.99
C LEU A 300 -9.89 5.01 7.70
N HIS A 301 -10.78 4.03 7.76
CA HIS A 301 -11.07 3.11 6.65
C HIS A 301 -12.55 3.14 6.25
N ALA A 302 -12.83 2.85 4.98
CA ALA A 302 -14.21 2.68 4.48
C ALA A 302 -14.87 1.41 5.03
N ALA A 303 -14.09 0.34 5.14
CA ALA A 303 -14.46 -0.90 5.80
C ALA A 303 -13.25 -1.49 6.53
N ARG A 304 -13.51 -2.29 7.56
CA ARG A 304 -12.49 -3.01 8.33
C ARG A 304 -12.94 -4.45 8.54
N ALA A 305 -12.00 -5.40 8.45
CA ALA A 305 -12.26 -6.80 8.78
C ALA A 305 -12.57 -6.99 10.27
N THR A 306 -13.49 -7.89 10.57
CA THR A 306 -13.79 -8.38 11.92
C THR A 306 -13.69 -9.91 11.94
N ASP A 307 -13.77 -10.53 13.12
CA ASP A 307 -13.70 -11.98 13.25
C ASP A 307 -14.87 -12.69 12.55
N GLU A 308 -16.05 -12.03 12.50
CA GLU A 308 -17.29 -12.58 11.92
C GLU A 308 -17.59 -12.05 10.50
N GLY A 309 -16.82 -11.08 10.00
CA GLY A 309 -17.12 -10.44 8.73
C GLY A 309 -16.42 -9.09 8.55
N ALA A 310 -17.21 -8.04 8.37
CA ALA A 310 -16.70 -6.69 8.13
C ALA A 310 -17.54 -5.61 8.82
N LEU A 311 -16.87 -4.53 9.21
CA LEU A 311 -17.47 -3.30 9.69
C LEU A 311 -17.37 -2.23 8.60
N LEU A 312 -18.50 -1.76 8.09
CA LEU A 312 -18.61 -0.61 7.19
C LEU A 312 -18.66 0.69 7.99
N HIS A 313 -17.92 1.70 7.56
CA HIS A 313 -17.95 2.99 8.22
C HIS A 313 -19.33 3.66 8.06
N ALA A 314 -20.02 3.96 9.15
CA ALA A 314 -21.36 4.54 9.13
C ALA A 314 -21.40 5.95 8.50
N ALA A 315 -20.27 6.64 8.40
CA ALA A 315 -20.16 7.91 7.68
C ALA A 315 -20.49 7.75 6.18
N LEU A 316 -20.28 6.59 5.56
CA LEU A 316 -20.76 6.30 4.21
C LEU A 316 -22.28 6.43 4.11
N TRP A 317 -23.02 5.90 5.08
CA TRP A 317 -24.47 6.04 5.16
C TRP A 317 -24.86 7.51 5.32
N LEU A 318 -24.27 8.21 6.29
CA LEU A 318 -24.60 9.59 6.62
C LEU A 318 -24.36 10.55 5.45
N THR A 319 -23.24 10.37 4.75
CA THR A 319 -22.83 11.24 3.65
C THR A 319 -23.52 10.91 2.34
N LEU A 320 -23.76 9.63 2.02
CA LEU A 320 -24.23 9.22 0.69
C LEU A 320 -25.72 8.92 0.60
N ARG A 321 -26.40 8.61 1.72
CA ARG A 321 -27.86 8.39 1.71
C ARG A 321 -28.65 9.53 1.04
N PRO A 322 -28.31 10.83 1.20
CA PRO A 322 -29.09 11.91 0.58
C PRO A 322 -28.91 11.98 -0.94
N HIS A 323 -27.86 11.33 -1.47
CA HIS A 323 -27.52 11.34 -2.90
C HIS A 323 -28.01 10.09 -3.65
N GLY A 324 -28.80 9.22 -2.97
CA GLY A 324 -29.49 8.10 -3.57
C GLY A 324 -28.84 6.73 -3.33
N GLY A 325 -29.67 5.68 -3.35
CA GLY A 325 -29.26 4.31 -3.00
C GLY A 325 -28.20 3.70 -3.92
N ALA A 326 -28.17 4.07 -5.20
CA ALA A 326 -27.18 3.55 -6.16
C ALA A 326 -25.75 4.01 -5.82
N ARG A 327 -25.56 5.29 -5.47
CA ARG A 327 -24.25 5.83 -5.08
C ARG A 327 -23.75 5.21 -3.78
N LEU A 328 -24.65 5.06 -2.81
CA LEU A 328 -24.34 4.37 -1.56
C LEU A 328 -23.94 2.91 -1.81
N ALA A 329 -24.68 2.17 -2.64
CA ALA A 329 -24.37 0.78 -2.95
C ALA A 329 -23.00 0.62 -3.64
N LEU A 330 -22.66 1.50 -4.59
CA LEU A 330 -21.35 1.48 -5.24
C LEU A 330 -20.21 1.74 -4.24
N ALA A 331 -20.34 2.78 -3.41
CA ALA A 331 -19.33 3.09 -2.39
C ALA A 331 -19.19 1.96 -1.35
N MET A 332 -20.28 1.31 -0.98
CA MET A 332 -20.25 0.12 -0.11
C MET A 332 -19.54 -1.06 -0.77
N ALA A 333 -19.79 -1.32 -2.06
CA ALA A 333 -19.12 -2.37 -2.81
C ALA A 333 -17.62 -2.12 -2.88
N GLU A 334 -17.20 -0.91 -3.28
CA GLU A 334 -15.79 -0.49 -3.30
C GLU A 334 -15.11 -0.65 -1.93
N ALA A 335 -15.80 -0.26 -0.85
CA ALA A 335 -15.29 -0.41 0.51
C ALA A 335 -15.09 -1.88 0.93
N LEU A 336 -16.01 -2.77 0.53
CA LEU A 336 -16.00 -4.18 0.92
C LEU A 336 -15.10 -5.06 0.05
N THR A 337 -14.86 -4.70 -1.21
CA THR A 337 -14.10 -5.51 -2.17
C THR A 337 -12.76 -6.02 -1.60
N PRO A 338 -11.89 -5.19 -0.99
CA PRO A 338 -10.61 -5.68 -0.46
C PRO A 338 -10.76 -6.79 0.58
N TRP A 339 -11.74 -6.65 1.49
CA TRP A 339 -12.01 -7.66 2.51
C TRP A 339 -12.64 -8.93 1.89
N ALA A 340 -13.61 -8.77 0.98
CA ALA A 340 -14.30 -9.89 0.35
C ALA A 340 -13.34 -10.76 -0.48
N VAL A 341 -12.46 -10.12 -1.25
CA VAL A 341 -11.40 -10.80 -2.02
C VAL A 341 -10.43 -11.53 -1.08
N ALA A 342 -9.96 -10.88 -0.02
CA ALA A 342 -9.07 -11.52 0.95
C ALA A 342 -9.72 -12.73 1.65
N ALA A 343 -11.01 -12.63 1.97
CA ALA A 343 -11.79 -13.73 2.54
C ALA A 343 -12.01 -14.87 1.55
N ALA A 344 -12.27 -14.57 0.26
CA ALA A 344 -12.39 -15.57 -0.79
C ALA A 344 -11.07 -16.33 -1.03
N VAL A 345 -9.94 -15.62 -1.03
CA VAL A 345 -8.61 -16.25 -1.12
C VAL A 345 -8.35 -17.19 0.06
N ARG A 346 -8.69 -16.78 1.29
CA ARG A 346 -8.58 -17.67 2.46
C ARG A 346 -9.47 -18.90 2.36
N ALA A 347 -10.69 -18.74 1.82
CA ALA A 347 -11.63 -19.85 1.63
C ALA A 347 -11.20 -20.81 0.50
N ALA A 348 -10.37 -20.35 -0.43
CA ALA A 348 -9.81 -21.15 -1.52
C ALA A 348 -8.51 -21.87 -1.14
N ALA A 349 -7.87 -21.48 -0.04
CA ALA A 349 -6.66 -22.13 0.45
C ALA A 349 -6.98 -23.57 0.92
N PRO A 350 -6.16 -24.57 0.55
CA PRO A 350 -6.40 -25.98 0.83
C PRO A 350 -6.37 -26.35 2.32
#